data_AF-A0A166CP83-F1
#
_entry.id   AF-A0A166CP83-F1
#
_cell.length_a   1.000
_cell.length_b   1.000
_cell.length_c   1.000
_cell.angle_alpha   90.00
_cell.angle_beta   90.00
_cell.angle_gamma   90.00
#
_symmetry.space_group_name_H-M   'P 1'
#
loop_
_entity.id
_entity.type
_entity.pdbx_description
1 polymer ?
#
loop_
_entity_poly.entity_id
_entity_poly.type
_entity_poly.pdbx_seq_one_letter_code
_entity_poly.pdbx_strand_id
1 'polypeptide(L)'
;MVYKFMTRSRILAQSTTTNAATTNLRHMQPVPKHLTHTRKLGIQKFKLSATKDRIKWWNIVPGDFIRVRGKEDEGIKEVMAVNKWKNWVYLKGTQLGDSGELTGERARSHAGYARHVHYSQCQLLVGQQEYSKTGEDTPVRVPLFATRVATSAPKWVGLQWKWERYAVNTTPRMSGRDAQPRIPIPWPERQLPLTPPARSIYDSPENAAQSSTYQPPTDLTAIKSEDYQTLADMYLQSFRDAQADRGALPFEVLPTNELSNPHSRAKKQKRWQELLEQNKRDRAELITAHLRDSRFRSAKEARAEAEWKFRELMKHKEARRRKERWIQRGGRERLLARNAKKVRKARKLAEKLARLELEPAPNQYIPPPPPAAPSTQDLSI
;
A
#
# COMPACT_ATOMS: atom_id res chain seq x y z
N MET A 1 1.99 -4.05 -2.58
CA MET A 1 2.28 -5.25 -3.39
C MET A 1 3.25 -4.86 -4.53
N VAL A 2 4.49 -4.43 -4.22
CA VAL A 2 5.41 -3.78 -5.20
C VAL A 2 6.69 -4.59 -5.47
N TYR A 3 6.94 -5.67 -4.72
CA TYR A 3 8.21 -6.41 -4.77
C TYR A 3 8.35 -7.43 -5.91
N LYS A 4 7.32 -7.60 -6.75
CA LYS A 4 7.23 -8.74 -7.71
C LYS A 4 8.25 -8.68 -8.86
N PHE A 5 8.98 -7.57 -9.02
CA PHE A 5 9.90 -7.35 -10.16
C PHE A 5 11.32 -6.90 -9.77
N MET A 6 11.71 -7.00 -8.49
CA MET A 6 13.10 -6.75 -8.07
C MET A 6 13.92 -8.02 -8.17
N THR A 7 14.82 -8.08 -9.15
CA THR A 7 15.82 -9.15 -9.27
C THR A 7 17.17 -8.69 -8.72
N ARG A 8 18.04 -9.63 -8.34
CA ARG A 8 19.40 -9.32 -7.86
C ARG A 8 20.22 -8.55 -8.90
N SER A 9 20.09 -8.92 -10.18
CA SER A 9 20.71 -8.20 -11.30
C SER A 9 20.22 -6.76 -11.41
N ARG A 10 18.92 -6.53 -11.24
CA ARG A 10 18.34 -5.18 -11.25
C ARG A 10 18.81 -4.34 -10.07
N ILE A 11 18.96 -4.93 -8.89
CA ILE A 11 19.54 -4.23 -7.72
C ILE A 11 20.98 -3.83 -8.03
N LEU A 12 21.80 -4.72 -8.59
CA LEU A 12 23.18 -4.42 -8.96
C LEU A 12 23.26 -3.30 -10.01
N ALA A 13 22.50 -3.42 -11.10
CA ALA A 13 22.46 -2.43 -12.17
C ALA A 13 21.95 -1.06 -11.71
N GLN A 14 20.94 -1.02 -10.83
CA GLN A 14 20.43 0.22 -10.24
C GLN A 14 21.25 0.68 -9.04
N SER A 15 22.22 -0.10 -8.57
CA SER A 15 22.95 0.24 -7.35
C SER A 15 23.94 1.35 -7.59
N THR A 16 24.61 1.30 -8.73
CA THR A 16 25.61 2.26 -9.16
C THR A 16 24.99 3.22 -10.15
N THR A 17 24.95 4.50 -9.79
CA THR A 17 24.45 5.58 -10.66
C THR A 17 25.61 6.43 -11.13
N THR A 18 25.71 6.61 -12.45
CA THR A 18 26.61 7.58 -13.11
C THR A 18 25.91 8.91 -13.37
N ASN A 19 24.58 8.97 -13.25
CA ASN A 19 23.83 10.19 -13.44
C ASN A 19 23.93 11.09 -12.21
N ALA A 20 24.23 12.36 -12.44
CA ALA A 20 24.28 13.36 -11.39
C ALA A 20 22.90 13.67 -10.77
N ALA A 21 21.83 13.45 -11.54
CA ALA A 21 20.46 13.70 -11.13
C ALA A 21 19.92 12.69 -10.13
N THR A 22 19.13 13.18 -9.17
CA THR A 22 18.27 12.31 -8.38
C THR A 22 16.86 12.30 -8.96
N THR A 23 16.54 11.31 -9.79
CA THR A 23 15.20 11.11 -10.38
C THR A 23 14.30 10.25 -9.50
N ASN A 24 14.85 9.21 -8.86
CA ASN A 24 14.10 8.29 -8.03
C ASN A 24 14.81 7.97 -6.70
N LEU A 25 14.02 7.51 -5.73
CA LEU A 25 14.50 7.11 -4.39
C LEU A 25 14.32 5.60 -4.17
N ARG A 26 14.43 4.80 -5.23
CA ARG A 26 14.20 3.34 -5.17
C ARG A 26 15.21 2.64 -4.26
N HIS A 27 16.41 3.20 -4.10
CA HIS A 27 17.41 2.70 -3.15
C HIS A 27 16.97 2.80 -1.69
N MET A 28 15.97 3.63 -1.37
CA MET A 28 15.37 3.70 -0.03
C MET A 28 14.28 2.64 0.20
N GLN A 29 13.96 1.80 -0.77
CA GLN A 29 13.04 0.69 -0.57
C GLN A 29 13.76 -0.50 0.10
N PRO A 30 13.10 -1.22 1.01
CA PRO A 30 13.69 -2.40 1.62
C PRO A 30 13.88 -3.49 0.56
N VAL A 31 15.04 -4.17 0.60
CA VAL A 31 15.27 -5.33 -0.26
C VAL A 31 14.66 -6.57 0.40
N PRO A 32 13.89 -7.37 -0.34
CA PRO A 32 13.43 -8.67 0.14
C PRO A 32 14.60 -9.54 0.63
N LYS A 33 14.46 -10.15 1.82
CA LYS A 33 15.53 -10.95 2.45
C LYS A 33 16.04 -12.10 1.57
N HIS A 34 15.19 -12.69 0.73
CA HIS A 34 15.59 -13.78 -0.16
C HIS A 34 16.60 -13.35 -1.24
N LEU A 35 16.72 -12.05 -1.54
CA LEU A 35 17.71 -11.53 -2.50
C LEU A 35 19.05 -11.20 -1.84
N THR A 36 19.07 -10.95 -0.53
CA THR A 36 20.29 -10.63 0.23
C THR A 36 20.94 -11.90 0.80
N HIS A 37 20.13 -12.86 1.23
CA HIS A 37 20.60 -14.15 1.74
C HIS A 37 20.77 -15.14 0.59
N THR A 38 22.02 -15.52 0.29
CA THR A 38 22.29 -16.65 -0.59
C THR A 38 22.36 -17.93 0.27
N ARG A 39 21.57 -18.95 -0.09
CA ARG A 39 21.56 -20.26 0.61
C ARG A 39 22.71 -21.18 0.21
N LYS A 40 23.40 -20.87 -0.89
CA LYS A 40 24.52 -21.66 -1.41
C LYS A 40 25.80 -21.37 -0.61
N LEU A 41 26.47 -22.41 -0.13
CA LEU A 41 27.80 -22.35 0.46
C LEU A 41 28.79 -21.76 -0.58
N GLY A 42 29.74 -20.92 -0.14
CA GLY A 42 30.78 -20.36 -1.00
C GLY A 42 30.42 -19.08 -1.78
N ILE A 43 29.14 -18.69 -1.88
CA ILE A 43 28.77 -17.43 -2.55
C ILE A 43 28.84 -16.27 -1.54
N GLN A 44 29.66 -15.26 -1.84
CA GLN A 44 29.81 -14.07 -1.01
C GLN A 44 28.44 -13.38 -0.79
N LYS A 45 28.09 -13.17 0.49
CA LYS A 45 26.86 -12.46 0.87
C LYS A 45 26.91 -11.05 0.31
N PHE A 46 25.84 -10.63 -0.37
CA PHE A 46 25.72 -9.28 -0.90
C PHE A 46 25.49 -8.32 0.28
N LYS A 47 26.56 -7.66 0.75
CA LYS A 47 26.49 -6.67 1.83
C LYS A 47 25.79 -5.41 1.33
N LEU A 48 24.66 -5.09 1.92
CA LEU A 48 23.88 -3.89 1.68
C LEU A 48 23.77 -3.09 2.97
N SER A 49 23.82 -1.76 2.87
CA SER A 49 23.49 -0.91 4.01
C SER A 49 22.01 -1.08 4.37
N ALA A 50 21.70 -1.03 5.67
CA ALA A 50 20.33 -1.07 6.13
C ALA A 50 19.55 0.12 5.54
N THR A 51 18.26 -0.05 5.27
CA THR A 51 17.45 0.98 4.61
C THR A 51 17.45 2.32 5.35
N LYS A 52 17.53 2.29 6.69
CA LYS A 52 17.60 3.49 7.54
C LYS A 52 18.93 4.23 7.43
N ASP A 53 20.01 3.52 7.12
CA ASP A 53 21.38 4.07 7.04
C ASP A 53 21.74 4.51 5.61
N ARG A 54 20.86 4.23 4.63
CA ARG A 54 21.07 4.67 3.25
C ARG A 54 20.85 6.16 3.14
N ILE A 55 21.73 6.80 2.40
CA ILE A 55 21.68 8.25 2.20
C ILE A 55 20.54 8.55 1.22
N LYS A 56 19.50 9.23 1.70
CA LYS A 56 18.35 9.65 0.87
C LYS A 56 18.77 10.75 -0.11
N TRP A 57 19.42 11.79 0.41
CA TRP A 57 19.85 12.97 -0.34
C TRP A 57 21.38 12.99 -0.42
N TRP A 58 21.91 12.58 -1.57
CA TRP A 58 23.35 12.46 -1.80
C TRP A 58 23.96 13.81 -2.15
N ASN A 59 24.89 14.30 -1.33
CA ASN A 59 25.59 15.55 -1.63
C ASN A 59 26.83 15.36 -2.50
N ILE A 60 27.28 14.12 -2.70
CA ILE A 60 28.41 13.80 -3.57
C ILE A 60 27.86 13.03 -4.75
N VAL A 61 28.19 13.48 -5.94
CA VAL A 61 27.55 13.10 -7.18
C VAL A 61 28.61 12.90 -8.26
N PRO A 62 28.36 12.01 -9.26
CA PRO A 62 29.28 11.85 -10.38
C PRO A 62 29.67 13.17 -11.05
N GLY A 63 30.96 13.38 -11.28
CA GLY A 63 31.56 14.62 -11.76
C GLY A 63 32.07 15.57 -10.67
N ASP A 64 31.72 15.36 -9.39
CA ASP A 64 32.32 16.14 -8.30
C ASP A 64 33.79 15.78 -8.08
N PHE A 65 34.57 16.73 -7.57
CA PHE A 65 35.94 16.50 -7.11
C PHE A 65 35.97 16.34 -5.60
N ILE A 66 36.65 15.31 -5.11
CA ILE A 66 36.73 14.97 -3.68
C ILE A 66 38.14 14.63 -3.24
N ARG A 67 38.41 14.84 -1.94
CA ARG A 67 39.58 14.33 -1.21
C ARG A 67 39.14 13.23 -0.25
N VAL A 68 39.98 12.21 -0.06
CA VAL A 68 39.73 11.15 0.91
C VAL A 68 40.31 11.55 2.27
N ARG A 69 39.45 11.62 3.29
CA ARG A 69 39.83 11.95 4.66
C ARG A 69 40.77 10.88 5.22
N GLY A 70 41.92 11.31 5.75
CA GLY A 70 42.94 10.44 6.33
C GLY A 70 43.96 9.89 5.33
N LYS A 71 43.88 10.28 4.05
CA LYS A 71 44.88 9.94 3.02
C LYS A 71 45.20 11.19 2.21
N GLU A 72 45.98 12.10 2.79
CA GLU A 72 46.25 13.40 2.18
C GLU A 72 47.12 13.30 0.92
N ASP A 73 47.96 12.27 0.82
CA ASP A 73 48.86 12.02 -0.31
C ASP A 73 48.13 11.63 -1.61
N GLU A 74 46.85 11.26 -1.53
CA GLU A 74 46.12 10.77 -2.69
C GLU A 74 45.61 11.87 -3.63
N GLY A 75 45.77 13.14 -3.27
CA GLY A 75 45.34 14.27 -4.09
C GLY A 75 43.83 14.36 -4.28
N ILE A 76 43.42 15.21 -5.22
CA ILE A 76 42.02 15.46 -5.58
C ILE A 76 41.60 14.44 -6.64
N LYS A 77 40.46 13.77 -6.43
CA LYS A 77 39.95 12.73 -7.34
C LYS A 77 38.54 13.07 -7.80
N GLU A 78 38.27 12.83 -9.08
CA GLU A 78 36.95 12.97 -9.67
C GLU A 78 36.08 11.75 -9.32
N VAL A 79 34.82 11.99 -8.98
CA VAL A 79 33.83 10.95 -8.72
C VAL A 79 33.29 10.42 -10.04
N MET A 80 33.55 9.14 -10.32
CA MET A 80 33.05 8.50 -11.53
C MET A 80 31.59 8.03 -11.37
N ALA A 81 31.30 7.37 -10.26
CA ALA A 81 29.99 6.78 -10.02
C ALA A 81 29.72 6.65 -8.53
N VAL A 82 28.46 6.45 -8.16
CA VAL A 82 28.04 6.34 -6.76
C VAL A 82 27.18 5.11 -6.56
N ASN A 83 27.51 4.28 -5.55
CA ASN A 83 26.66 3.19 -5.11
C ASN A 83 25.71 3.63 -3.98
N LYS A 84 24.45 3.89 -4.34
CA LYS A 84 23.43 4.37 -3.38
C LYS A 84 22.97 3.33 -2.35
N TRP A 85 23.23 2.04 -2.59
CA TRP A 85 22.80 0.96 -1.69
C TRP A 85 23.84 0.57 -0.66
N LYS A 86 25.13 0.78 -0.98
CA LYS A 86 26.27 0.52 -0.10
C LYS A 86 26.88 1.78 0.52
N ASN A 87 26.40 2.96 0.12
CA ASN A 87 26.99 4.26 0.47
C ASN A 87 28.46 4.38 0.03
N TRP A 88 28.79 3.89 -1.17
CA TRP A 88 30.15 3.95 -1.73
C TRP A 88 30.24 4.95 -2.88
N VAL A 89 31.42 5.55 -3.02
CA VAL A 89 31.78 6.49 -4.09
C VAL A 89 32.93 5.85 -4.87
N TYR A 90 32.77 5.70 -6.18
CA TYR A 90 33.79 5.19 -7.09
C TYR A 90 34.59 6.35 -7.67
N LEU A 91 35.91 6.28 -7.54
CA LEU A 91 36.84 7.32 -7.96
C LEU A 91 37.40 7.00 -9.34
N LYS A 92 37.50 8.02 -10.20
CA LYS A 92 38.12 7.89 -11.52
C LYS A 92 39.63 7.70 -11.39
N GLY A 93 40.24 6.96 -12.33
CA GLY A 93 41.71 6.86 -12.46
C GLY A 93 42.45 6.12 -11.33
N THR A 94 41.75 5.48 -10.41
CA THR A 94 42.37 4.68 -9.35
C THR A 94 42.11 3.21 -9.62
N GLN A 95 43.01 2.57 -10.37
CA GLN A 95 42.96 1.13 -10.57
C GLN A 95 43.24 0.44 -9.23
N LEU A 96 42.40 -0.54 -8.89
CA LEU A 96 42.53 -1.33 -7.68
C LEU A 96 43.60 -2.42 -7.89
N GLY A 97 44.87 -2.05 -7.82
CA GLY A 97 46.00 -2.98 -7.85
C GLY A 97 46.92 -2.80 -9.05
N ASP A 98 48.21 -2.84 -8.76
CA ASP A 98 49.37 -2.76 -9.65
C ASP A 98 49.50 -4.02 -10.52
N SER A 99 48.48 -4.36 -11.31
CA SER A 99 48.51 -5.54 -12.18
C SER A 99 47.93 -5.28 -13.57
N GLY A 100 48.86 -4.94 -14.48
CA GLY A 100 48.79 -5.30 -15.89
C GLY A 100 47.90 -4.44 -16.78
N GLU A 101 48.53 -3.80 -17.76
CA GLU A 101 47.88 -3.34 -18.99
C GLU A 101 46.96 -4.43 -19.55
N LEU A 102 45.65 -4.24 -19.39
CA LEU A 102 44.65 -5.01 -20.12
C LEU A 102 44.02 -4.09 -21.17
N THR A 103 44.74 -3.93 -22.28
CA THR A 103 44.18 -3.52 -23.56
C THR A 103 43.15 -4.55 -24.01
N GLY A 104 41.87 -4.17 -24.05
CA GLY A 104 40.80 -5.00 -24.62
C GLY A 104 39.40 -4.61 -24.16
N GLU A 105 38.39 -4.93 -24.98
CA GLU A 105 36.96 -4.57 -24.87
C GLU A 105 36.24 -4.91 -23.55
N ARG A 106 36.93 -5.52 -22.58
CA ARG A 106 36.44 -5.77 -21.21
C ARG A 106 36.45 -4.51 -20.32
N ALA A 107 37.05 -3.41 -20.77
CA ALA A 107 37.03 -2.13 -20.07
C ALA A 107 35.61 -1.58 -19.86
N ARG A 108 34.64 -1.90 -20.74
CA ARG A 108 33.29 -1.28 -20.76
C ARG A 108 32.43 -1.56 -19.52
N SER A 109 32.80 -2.50 -18.65
CA SER A 109 32.19 -2.70 -17.31
C SER A 109 32.91 -1.86 -16.23
N HIS A 110 32.98 -0.54 -16.43
CA HIS A 110 33.86 0.40 -15.72
C HIS A 110 33.65 0.55 -14.19
N ALA A 111 32.58 0.03 -13.58
CA ALA A 111 32.38 0.11 -12.12
C ALA A 111 33.12 -0.99 -11.31
N GLY A 112 33.66 -2.01 -11.98
CA GLY A 112 34.33 -3.14 -11.32
C GLY A 112 35.76 -2.85 -10.85
N TYR A 113 36.45 -1.89 -11.48
CA TYR A 113 37.89 -1.66 -11.32
C TYR A 113 38.25 -0.32 -10.66
N ALA A 114 37.28 0.57 -10.48
CA ALA A 114 37.48 1.82 -9.79
C ALA A 114 37.57 1.59 -8.28
N ARG A 115 38.60 2.16 -7.64
CA ARG A 115 38.68 2.19 -6.19
C ARG A 115 37.42 2.84 -5.63
N HIS A 116 36.83 2.18 -4.64
CA HIS A 116 35.67 2.69 -3.93
C HIS A 116 36.07 3.20 -2.55
N VAL A 117 35.39 4.26 -2.11
CA VAL A 117 35.56 4.87 -0.80
C VAL A 117 34.19 5.02 -0.16
N HIS A 118 34.08 4.86 1.15
CA HIS A 118 32.81 5.07 1.83
C HIS A 118 32.47 6.57 1.86
N TYR A 119 31.20 6.92 1.69
CA TYR A 119 30.74 8.31 1.61
C TYR A 119 31.24 9.19 2.77
N SER A 120 31.27 8.65 4.00
CA SER A 120 31.71 9.39 5.20
C SER A 120 33.19 9.81 5.18
N GLN A 121 34.01 9.19 4.33
CA GLN A 121 35.42 9.51 4.18
C GLN A 121 35.67 10.56 3.09
N CYS A 122 34.64 10.99 2.37
CA CYS A 122 34.81 11.91 1.24
C CYS A 122 34.63 13.36 1.71
N GLN A 123 35.55 14.24 1.33
CA GLN A 123 35.45 15.69 1.51
C GLN A 123 35.32 16.35 0.14
N LEU A 124 34.31 17.18 -0.05
CA LEU A 124 33.98 17.75 -1.36
C LEU A 124 34.78 19.03 -1.61
N LEU A 125 35.34 19.17 -2.82
CA LEU A 125 36.07 20.37 -3.23
C LEU A 125 35.09 21.53 -3.44
N VAL A 126 35.29 22.61 -2.68
CA VAL A 126 34.46 23.83 -2.76
C VAL A 126 35.04 24.79 -3.80
N GLY A 127 36.37 24.92 -3.86
CA GLY A 127 37.08 25.83 -4.74
C GLY A 127 38.56 25.89 -4.41
N GLN A 128 39.25 26.90 -4.92
CA GLN A 128 40.64 27.22 -4.57
C GLN A 128 40.65 28.59 -3.89
N GLN A 129 41.44 28.73 -2.81
CA GLN A 129 41.65 30.00 -2.13
C GLN A 129 43.13 30.33 -2.14
N GLU A 130 43.44 31.58 -2.41
CA GLU A 130 44.78 32.14 -2.29
C GLU A 130 45.04 32.48 -0.82
N TYR A 131 46.06 31.85 -0.25
CA TYR A 131 46.56 32.15 1.08
C TYR A 131 47.90 32.87 0.93
N SER A 132 48.00 34.08 1.46
CA SER A 132 49.29 34.72 1.74
C SER A 132 49.89 34.02 2.96
N LYS A 133 51.02 33.32 2.79
CA LYS A 133 51.76 32.82 3.96
C LYS A 133 52.34 34.00 4.71
N THR A 134 52.31 33.95 6.03
CA THR A 134 52.91 34.97 6.90
C THR A 134 54.42 35.08 6.58
N GLY A 135 54.82 36.11 5.82
CA GLY A 135 56.21 36.38 5.47
C GLY A 135 56.63 36.15 4.00
N GLU A 136 55.75 35.65 3.13
CA GLU A 136 56.02 35.52 1.69
C GLU A 136 54.96 36.29 0.87
N ASP A 137 55.40 37.16 -0.05
CA ASP A 137 54.53 38.01 -0.89
C ASP A 137 53.84 37.25 -2.04
N THR A 138 54.13 35.96 -2.24
CA THR A 138 53.50 35.16 -3.30
C THR A 138 52.28 34.40 -2.76
N PRO A 139 51.06 34.64 -3.29
CA PRO A 139 49.87 33.94 -2.86
C PRO A 139 49.92 32.46 -3.31
N VAL A 140 49.84 31.54 -2.34
CA VAL A 140 49.77 30.10 -2.63
C VAL A 140 48.31 29.69 -2.77
N ARG A 141 47.94 29.10 -3.91
CA ARG A 141 46.61 28.55 -4.15
C ARG A 141 46.44 27.21 -3.44
N VAL A 142 45.59 27.18 -2.42
CA VAL A 142 45.26 25.97 -1.65
C VAL A 142 43.84 25.52 -1.96
N PRO A 143 43.60 24.24 -2.29
CA PRO A 143 42.26 23.73 -2.50
C PRO A 143 41.46 23.71 -1.20
N LEU A 144 40.22 24.19 -1.26
CA LEU A 144 39.30 24.30 -0.15
C LEU A 144 38.33 23.11 -0.15
N PHE A 145 38.33 22.33 0.93
CA PHE A 145 37.43 21.18 1.06
C PHE A 145 36.34 21.43 2.09
N ALA A 146 35.13 20.94 1.84
CA ALA A 146 34.03 20.99 2.78
C ALA A 146 34.17 19.88 3.84
N THR A 147 34.33 20.27 5.10
CA THR A 147 34.28 19.37 6.26
C THR A 147 32.83 19.03 6.61
N ARG A 148 31.93 20.00 6.47
CA ARG A 148 30.49 19.84 6.71
C ARG A 148 29.68 20.49 5.59
N VAL A 149 28.79 19.70 4.99
CA VAL A 149 27.88 20.15 3.93
C VAL A 149 26.46 20.25 4.50
N ALA A 150 25.83 21.40 4.35
CA ALA A 150 24.40 21.61 4.57
C ALA A 150 23.65 21.62 3.24
N THR A 151 22.34 21.42 3.31
CA THR A 151 21.47 21.38 2.13
C THR A 151 20.22 22.20 2.33
N SER A 152 19.69 22.77 1.25
CA SER A 152 18.32 23.32 1.27
C SER A 152 17.26 22.21 1.22
N ALA A 153 15.99 22.58 1.40
CA ALA A 153 14.88 21.65 1.28
C ALA A 153 14.74 21.16 -0.18
N PRO A 154 14.64 19.84 -0.43
CA PRO A 154 14.55 19.30 -1.78
C PRO A 154 13.21 19.62 -2.43
N LYS A 155 13.27 20.15 -3.66
CA LYS A 155 12.11 20.48 -4.50
C LYS A 155 12.09 19.57 -5.73
N TRP A 156 10.90 19.17 -6.18
CA TRP A 156 10.73 18.39 -7.41
C TRP A 156 10.58 19.34 -8.60
N VAL A 157 11.58 19.37 -9.50
CA VAL A 157 11.66 20.28 -10.65
C VAL A 157 12.14 19.51 -11.87
N GLY A 158 11.35 19.50 -12.96
CA GLY A 158 11.77 18.90 -14.24
C GLY A 158 12.12 17.41 -14.12
N LEU A 159 11.24 16.62 -13.49
CA LEU A 159 11.38 15.16 -13.27
C LEU A 159 12.54 14.75 -12.34
N GLN A 160 13.06 15.70 -11.55
CA GLN A 160 14.21 15.47 -10.69
C GLN A 160 14.05 16.19 -9.35
N TRP A 161 14.60 15.60 -8.30
CA TRP A 161 14.79 16.26 -7.03
C TRP A 161 16.01 17.18 -7.12
N LYS A 162 15.82 18.47 -6.85
CA LYS A 162 16.86 19.48 -6.77
C LYS A 162 16.92 20.07 -5.36
N TRP A 163 18.13 20.25 -4.85
CA TRP A 163 18.41 21.00 -3.64
C TRP A 163 19.76 21.69 -3.81
N GLU A 164 20.01 22.72 -3.04
CA GLU A 164 21.26 23.47 -3.04
C GLU A 164 22.18 22.91 -1.96
N ARG A 165 23.48 22.87 -2.25
CA ARG A 165 24.52 22.41 -1.33
C ARG A 165 25.29 23.62 -0.81
N TYR A 166 25.57 23.65 0.48
CA TYR A 166 26.40 24.70 1.08
C TYR A 166 27.50 24.10 1.94
N ALA A 167 28.72 24.62 1.84
CA ALA A 167 29.77 24.33 2.82
C ALA A 167 29.52 25.18 4.07
N VAL A 168 29.38 24.53 5.22
CA VAL A 168 29.24 25.18 6.54
C VAL A 168 30.60 25.33 7.21
N ASN A 169 31.48 24.35 7.01
CA ASN A 169 32.84 24.40 7.52
C ASN A 169 33.79 23.86 6.45
N THR A 170 34.96 24.47 6.34
CA THR A 170 35.97 24.16 5.32
C THR A 170 37.32 23.85 5.94
N THR A 171 38.13 23.10 5.21
CA THR A 171 39.53 22.83 5.54
C THR A 171 40.37 23.11 4.30
N PRO A 172 41.34 24.03 4.35
CA PRO A 172 41.64 24.97 5.45
C PRO A 172 40.45 25.89 5.82
N ARG A 173 40.45 26.44 7.04
CA ARG A 173 39.43 27.42 7.46
C ARG A 173 39.69 28.72 6.69
N MET A 174 38.65 29.31 6.09
CA MET A 174 38.81 30.58 5.39
C MET A 174 39.02 31.71 6.40
N SER A 175 40.02 32.56 6.17
CA SER A 175 40.24 33.79 6.95
C SER A 175 39.27 34.90 6.48
N GLY A 176 38.76 35.71 7.41
CA GLY A 176 38.06 36.97 7.11
C GLY A 176 36.59 36.86 6.67
N ARG A 177 35.93 35.71 6.78
CA ARG A 177 34.57 35.48 6.24
C ARG A 177 33.52 35.11 7.29
N ASP A 178 33.59 35.72 8.47
CA ASP A 178 32.62 35.50 9.56
C ASP A 178 31.17 35.90 9.19
N ALA A 179 30.97 36.65 8.10
CA ALA A 179 29.66 37.13 7.66
C ALA A 179 28.86 36.17 6.73
N GLN A 180 29.49 35.18 6.07
CA GLN A 180 28.77 34.23 5.21
C GLN A 180 28.84 32.81 5.79
N PRO A 181 27.81 32.35 6.53
CA PRO A 181 27.83 31.04 7.19
C PRO A 181 27.72 29.86 6.21
N ARG A 182 27.48 30.12 4.92
CA ARG A 182 27.14 29.10 3.90
C ARG A 182 27.75 29.46 2.56
N ILE A 183 28.75 28.71 2.11
CA ILE A 183 29.35 28.86 0.77
C ILE A 183 28.58 27.95 -0.19
N PRO A 184 27.95 28.46 -1.27
CA PRO A 184 27.25 27.60 -2.22
C PRO A 184 28.25 26.70 -2.96
N ILE A 185 27.88 25.43 -3.11
CA ILE A 185 28.64 24.44 -3.89
C ILE A 185 27.79 24.09 -5.12
N PRO A 186 28.18 24.52 -6.33
CA PRO A 186 27.42 24.23 -7.54
C PRO A 186 27.41 22.73 -7.84
N TRP A 187 26.34 22.23 -8.43
CA TRP A 187 26.32 20.86 -8.97
C TRP A 187 27.22 20.76 -10.19
N PRO A 188 27.85 19.60 -10.45
CA PRO A 188 28.68 19.42 -11.63
C PRO A 188 27.80 19.55 -12.88
N GLU A 189 28.35 20.19 -13.91
CA GLU A 189 27.65 20.32 -15.19
C GLU A 189 27.40 18.94 -15.78
N ARG A 190 26.16 18.71 -16.20
CA ARG A 190 25.81 17.45 -16.84
C ARG A 190 26.15 17.56 -18.31
N GLN A 191 26.97 16.63 -18.78
CA GLN A 191 27.03 16.31 -20.19
C GLN A 191 25.69 15.67 -20.57
N LEU A 192 24.76 16.50 -21.04
CA LEU A 192 23.56 16.00 -21.71
C LEU A 192 24.02 15.31 -23.00
N PRO A 193 23.42 14.18 -23.41
CA PRO A 193 23.68 13.63 -24.73
C PRO A 193 23.37 14.73 -25.75
N LEU A 194 24.32 15.01 -26.66
CA LEU A 194 24.21 16.11 -27.63
C LEU A 194 22.95 16.02 -28.50
N THR A 195 22.41 14.82 -28.68
CA THR A 195 21.22 14.57 -29.48
C THR A 195 20.20 13.77 -28.67
N PRO A 196 18.97 14.28 -28.45
CA PRO A 196 17.90 13.46 -27.89
C PRO A 196 17.63 12.28 -28.83
N PRO A 197 17.23 11.10 -28.31
CA PRO A 197 16.84 9.99 -29.17
C PRO A 197 15.70 10.43 -30.10
N ALA A 198 15.73 9.98 -31.35
CA ALA A 198 14.67 10.26 -32.31
C ALA A 198 13.31 9.85 -31.74
N ARG A 199 12.28 10.66 -31.98
CA ARG A 199 10.90 10.36 -31.57
C ARG A 199 10.49 9.01 -32.14
N SER A 200 10.00 8.12 -31.28
CA SER A 200 9.42 6.85 -31.74
C SER A 200 8.10 7.12 -32.46
N ILE A 201 7.71 6.25 -33.39
CA ILE A 201 6.39 6.28 -34.05
C ILE A 201 5.26 6.17 -33.01
N TYR A 202 5.55 5.58 -31.84
CA TYR A 202 4.62 5.46 -30.72
C TYR A 202 4.62 6.66 -29.77
N ASP A 203 5.47 7.65 -29.98
CA ASP A 203 5.57 8.83 -29.11
C ASP A 203 4.54 9.90 -29.53
N SER A 204 3.83 10.46 -28.56
CA SER A 204 2.79 11.46 -28.85
C SER A 204 3.43 12.81 -29.16
N PRO A 205 2.89 13.60 -30.12
CA PRO A 205 3.38 14.95 -30.33
C PRO A 205 3.13 15.80 -29.07
N GLU A 206 4.03 16.74 -28.79
CA GLU A 206 3.99 17.58 -27.58
C GLU A 206 2.64 18.28 -27.38
N ASN A 207 2.05 18.76 -28.47
CA ASN A 207 0.75 19.42 -28.46
C ASN A 207 -0.39 18.48 -27.98
N ALA A 208 -0.36 17.22 -28.38
CA ALA A 208 -1.36 16.23 -27.95
C ALA A 208 -1.13 15.79 -26.49
N ALA A 209 0.11 15.78 -26.01
CA ALA A 209 0.41 15.49 -24.61
C ALA A 209 0.04 16.65 -23.67
N GLN A 210 0.13 17.90 -24.13
CA GLN A 210 -0.21 19.09 -23.36
C GLN A 210 -1.72 19.42 -23.38
N SER A 211 -2.49 18.90 -24.34
CA SER A 211 -3.94 19.13 -24.38
C SER A 211 -4.65 18.45 -23.20
N SER A 212 -5.15 19.23 -22.25
CA SER A 212 -5.95 18.73 -21.13
C SER A 212 -7.39 18.46 -21.59
N THR A 213 -7.70 17.21 -21.93
CA THR A 213 -9.06 16.78 -22.33
C THR A 213 -9.99 16.57 -21.13
N TYR A 214 -9.44 16.53 -19.91
CA TYR A 214 -10.21 16.21 -18.71
C TYR A 214 -10.86 17.47 -18.12
N GLN A 215 -12.18 17.43 -17.96
CA GLN A 215 -12.96 18.41 -17.21
C GLN A 215 -13.61 17.70 -16.01
N PRO A 216 -13.21 18.02 -14.76
CA PRO A 216 -13.81 17.37 -13.61
C PRO A 216 -15.29 17.79 -13.47
N PRO A 217 -16.17 16.85 -13.07
CA PRO A 217 -17.57 17.16 -12.78
C PRO A 217 -17.70 18.14 -11.61
N THR A 218 -18.65 19.07 -11.68
CA THR A 218 -18.81 20.13 -10.68
C THR A 218 -19.56 19.67 -9.43
N ASP A 219 -20.46 18.68 -9.53
CA ASP A 219 -21.27 18.18 -8.41
C ASP A 219 -21.22 16.64 -8.28
N LEU A 220 -20.39 16.15 -7.36
CA LEU A 220 -20.27 14.71 -7.03
C LEU A 220 -21.27 14.23 -5.96
N THR A 221 -22.06 15.12 -5.38
CA THR A 221 -22.92 14.85 -4.21
C THR A 221 -24.38 14.55 -4.55
N ALA A 222 -24.78 14.71 -5.81
CA ALA A 222 -26.17 14.57 -6.25
C ALA A 222 -26.64 13.12 -6.44
N ILE A 223 -25.74 12.13 -6.37
CA ILE A 223 -26.06 10.74 -6.73
C ILE A 223 -26.57 10.00 -5.49
N LYS A 224 -27.87 9.74 -5.45
CA LYS A 224 -28.53 9.02 -4.36
C LYS A 224 -28.29 7.51 -4.50
N SER A 225 -28.35 6.80 -3.38
CA SER A 225 -28.07 5.35 -3.33
C SER A 225 -29.11 4.46 -4.02
N GLU A 226 -30.24 5.02 -4.45
CA GLU A 226 -31.30 4.26 -5.13
C GLU A 226 -31.00 4.08 -6.63
N ASP A 227 -30.07 4.87 -7.18
CA ASP A 227 -29.70 4.85 -8.60
C ASP A 227 -28.62 3.80 -8.93
N TYR A 228 -28.11 3.02 -7.97
CA TYR A 228 -26.99 2.11 -8.22
C TYR A 228 -27.31 0.96 -9.20
N GLN A 229 -28.58 0.51 -9.27
CA GLN A 229 -28.98 -0.53 -10.24
C GLN A 229 -29.06 0.04 -11.65
N THR A 230 -29.66 1.23 -11.82
CA THR A 230 -29.69 1.97 -13.08
C THR A 230 -28.30 2.41 -13.54
N LEU A 231 -27.40 2.78 -12.61
CA LEU A 231 -26.00 3.12 -12.91
C LEU A 231 -25.20 1.92 -13.41
N ALA A 232 -25.42 0.72 -12.86
CA ALA A 232 -24.74 -0.48 -13.34
C ALA A 232 -25.19 -0.86 -14.76
N ASP A 233 -26.48 -0.71 -15.05
CA ASP A 233 -27.04 -0.95 -16.38
C ASP A 233 -26.56 0.11 -17.39
N MET A 234 -26.50 1.39 -16.99
CA MET A 234 -25.89 2.47 -17.79
C MET A 234 -24.40 2.25 -18.04
N TYR A 235 -23.65 1.75 -17.06
CA TYR A 235 -22.23 1.39 -17.23
C TYR A 235 -22.06 0.28 -18.27
N LEU A 236 -22.86 -0.78 -18.18
CA LEU A 236 -22.83 -1.87 -19.15
C LEU A 236 -23.27 -1.44 -20.56
N GLN A 237 -24.23 -0.51 -20.65
CA GLN A 237 -24.65 0.08 -21.92
C GLN A 237 -23.57 0.99 -22.53
N SER A 238 -22.78 1.70 -21.71
CA SER A 238 -21.70 2.58 -22.20
C SER A 238 -20.58 1.85 -22.96
N PHE A 239 -20.38 0.54 -22.71
CA PHE A 239 -19.45 -0.28 -23.48
C PHE A 239 -20.03 -0.79 -24.81
N ARG A 240 -21.36 -0.79 -24.95
CA ARG A 240 -22.06 -1.31 -26.13
C ARG A 240 -22.27 -0.22 -27.18
N ASP A 241 -22.59 1.00 -26.75
CA ASP A 241 -22.86 2.13 -27.64
C ASP A 241 -21.81 3.23 -27.50
N ALA A 242 -20.82 3.25 -28.40
CA ALA A 242 -19.75 4.25 -28.39
C ALA A 242 -20.23 5.69 -28.66
N GLN A 243 -21.45 5.85 -29.22
CA GLN A 243 -22.06 7.12 -29.59
C GLN A 243 -23.29 7.53 -28.74
N ALA A 244 -23.71 6.72 -27.76
CA ALA A 244 -24.79 7.16 -26.88
C ALA A 244 -24.31 8.39 -26.08
N ASP A 245 -25.09 9.48 -26.15
CA ASP A 245 -24.83 10.72 -25.42
C ASP A 245 -24.49 10.37 -23.97
N ARG A 246 -23.24 10.67 -23.59
CA ARG A 246 -22.66 10.35 -22.27
C ARG A 246 -23.20 11.30 -21.21
N GLY A 247 -24.52 11.35 -21.09
CA GLY A 247 -25.27 12.31 -20.33
C GLY A 247 -24.91 12.31 -18.84
N ALA A 248 -24.49 13.49 -18.37
CA ALA A 248 -24.56 14.04 -17.01
C ALA A 248 -23.84 13.33 -15.85
N LEU A 249 -23.41 12.07 -15.96
CA LEU A 249 -22.79 11.35 -14.84
C LEU A 249 -21.27 11.20 -15.02
N PRO A 250 -20.47 11.55 -14.00
CA PRO A 250 -19.03 11.40 -14.08
C PRO A 250 -18.63 9.94 -14.23
N PHE A 251 -17.72 9.68 -15.18
CA PHE A 251 -17.19 8.34 -15.42
C PHE A 251 -16.59 7.72 -14.15
N GLU A 252 -16.11 8.52 -13.21
CA GLU A 252 -15.51 8.07 -11.95
C GLU A 252 -16.49 7.38 -11.00
N VAL A 253 -17.80 7.62 -11.14
CA VAL A 253 -18.82 7.07 -10.22
C VAL A 253 -19.15 5.62 -10.56
N LEU A 254 -19.17 5.29 -11.86
CA LEU A 254 -19.57 3.98 -12.37
C LEU A 254 -18.64 2.83 -11.94
N PRO A 255 -17.29 2.96 -11.99
CA PRO A 255 -16.37 1.90 -11.60
C PRO A 255 -16.04 1.93 -10.09
N THR A 256 -16.75 2.69 -9.25
CA THR A 256 -16.42 2.78 -7.80
C THR A 256 -16.39 1.44 -7.08
N ASN A 257 -17.28 0.50 -7.47
CA ASN A 257 -17.31 -0.86 -6.94
C ASN A 257 -16.17 -1.74 -7.48
N GLU A 258 -15.66 -1.44 -8.68
CA GLU A 258 -14.54 -2.14 -9.32
C GLU A 258 -13.19 -1.63 -8.81
N LEU A 259 -13.04 -0.31 -8.68
CA LEU A 259 -11.85 0.37 -8.18
C LEU A 259 -11.68 0.21 -6.67
N SER A 260 -12.77 0.01 -5.92
CA SER A 260 -12.72 -0.12 -4.47
C SER A 260 -13.35 -1.41 -3.98
N ASN A 261 -12.54 -2.28 -3.37
CA ASN A 261 -13.04 -3.53 -2.78
C ASN A 261 -14.12 -3.23 -1.72
N PRO A 262 -15.39 -3.65 -1.92
CA PRO A 262 -16.49 -3.38 -0.97
C PRO A 262 -16.29 -4.08 0.39
N HIS A 263 -15.47 -5.13 0.41
CA HIS A 263 -15.13 -5.93 1.57
C HIS A 263 -13.73 -5.65 2.12
N SER A 264 -13.12 -4.51 1.75
CA SER A 264 -11.83 -4.10 2.29
C SER A 264 -11.84 -4.03 3.82
N ARG A 265 -10.70 -4.33 4.44
CA ARG A 265 -10.55 -4.29 5.91
C ARG A 265 -10.89 -2.91 6.48
N ALA A 266 -10.52 -1.84 5.79
CA ALA A 266 -10.83 -0.47 6.18
C ALA A 266 -12.35 -0.21 6.19
N LYS A 267 -13.09 -0.60 5.14
CA LYS A 267 -14.56 -0.46 5.12
C LYS A 267 -15.25 -1.32 6.19
N LYS A 268 -14.68 -2.48 6.55
CA LYS A 268 -15.17 -3.29 7.68
C LYS A 268 -14.92 -2.60 9.02
N GLN A 269 -13.75 -2.00 9.22
CA GLN A 269 -13.43 -1.23 10.42
C GLN A 269 -14.33 -0.01 10.56
N LYS A 270 -14.57 0.73 9.48
CA LYS A 270 -15.49 1.88 9.46
C LYS A 270 -16.91 1.47 9.88
N ARG A 271 -17.48 0.45 9.24
CA ARG A 271 -18.81 -0.09 9.62
C ARG A 271 -18.89 -0.56 11.07
N TRP A 272 -17.80 -1.12 11.59
CA TRP A 272 -17.73 -1.54 12.97
C TRP A 272 -17.68 -0.34 13.93
N GLN A 273 -16.90 0.70 13.61
CA GLN A 273 -16.87 1.95 14.35
C GLN A 273 -18.23 2.66 14.34
N GLU A 274 -18.88 2.76 13.18
CA GLU A 274 -20.24 3.31 13.04
C GLU A 274 -21.23 2.55 13.92
N LEU A 275 -21.16 1.22 13.95
CA LEU A 275 -22.01 0.39 14.81
C LEU A 275 -21.72 0.61 16.30
N LEU A 276 -20.45 0.78 16.69
CA LEU A 276 -20.10 1.12 18.08
C LEU A 276 -20.62 2.51 18.48
N GLU A 277 -20.49 3.49 17.59
CA GLU A 277 -21.00 4.85 17.81
C GLU A 277 -22.52 4.88 17.91
N GLN A 278 -23.23 4.16 17.03
CA GLN A 278 -24.68 4.00 17.11
C GLN A 278 -25.10 3.36 18.43
N ASN A 279 -24.46 2.26 18.83
CA ASN A 279 -24.75 1.62 20.13
C ASN A 279 -24.48 2.56 21.32
N LYS A 280 -23.45 3.41 21.24
CA LYS A 280 -23.15 4.41 22.26
C LYS A 280 -24.24 5.49 22.32
N ARG A 281 -24.76 5.95 21.17
CA ARG A 281 -25.86 6.90 21.06
C ARG A 281 -27.16 6.30 21.62
N ASP A 282 -27.56 5.12 21.17
CA ASP A 282 -28.74 4.39 21.66
C ASP A 282 -28.69 4.23 23.20
N ARG A 283 -27.52 3.86 23.75
CA ARG A 283 -27.33 3.73 25.21
C ARG A 283 -27.52 5.07 25.92
N ALA A 284 -26.95 6.15 25.39
CA ALA A 284 -27.07 7.47 25.98
C ALA A 284 -28.52 7.96 25.95
N GLU A 285 -29.22 7.77 24.83
CA GLU A 285 -30.64 8.12 24.68
C GLU A 285 -31.55 7.36 25.66
N LEU A 286 -31.30 6.08 25.88
CA LEU A 286 -32.06 5.31 26.88
C LEU A 286 -31.80 5.80 28.31
N ILE A 287 -30.55 6.16 28.63
CA ILE A 287 -30.21 6.72 29.94
C ILE A 287 -30.88 8.08 30.13
N THR A 288 -30.86 8.95 29.12
CA THR A 288 -31.48 10.28 29.23
C THR A 288 -33.00 10.18 29.32
N ALA A 289 -33.64 9.27 28.58
CA ALA A 289 -35.08 9.01 28.69
C ALA A 289 -35.46 8.53 30.10
N HIS A 290 -34.73 7.55 30.65
CA HIS A 290 -34.99 7.04 31.99
C HIS A 290 -34.72 8.06 33.11
N LEU A 291 -33.75 8.94 32.94
CA LEU A 291 -33.49 10.04 33.87
C LEU A 291 -34.57 11.13 33.81
N ARG A 292 -35.27 11.30 32.68
CA ARG A 292 -36.43 12.19 32.57
C ARG A 292 -37.68 11.62 33.25
N ASP A 293 -37.86 10.29 33.20
CA ASP A 293 -39.01 9.57 33.78
C ASP A 293 -38.81 9.15 35.26
N SER A 294 -37.86 9.75 35.98
CA SER A 294 -37.49 9.39 37.36
C SER A 294 -38.52 9.87 38.39
N ARG A 295 -39.79 9.47 38.26
CA ARG A 295 -40.87 10.03 39.08
C ARG A 295 -40.74 9.78 40.59
N PHE A 296 -40.03 8.73 41.04
CA PHE A 296 -39.72 8.48 42.47
C PHE A 296 -38.45 7.63 42.67
N ARG A 297 -37.53 7.61 41.69
CA ARG A 297 -36.35 6.73 41.69
C ARG A 297 -35.07 7.56 41.85
N SER A 298 -34.06 6.99 42.52
CA SER A 298 -32.74 7.63 42.54
C SER A 298 -32.14 7.67 41.14
N ALA A 299 -31.40 8.73 40.80
CA ALA A 299 -30.72 8.84 39.49
C ALA A 299 -29.78 7.64 39.21
N LYS A 300 -29.24 7.03 40.27
CA LYS A 300 -28.42 5.82 40.18
C LYS A 300 -29.24 4.59 39.77
N GLU A 301 -30.44 4.44 40.30
CA GLU A 301 -31.37 3.34 39.97
C GLU A 301 -31.88 3.49 38.53
N ALA A 302 -32.28 4.71 38.14
CA ALA A 302 -32.72 4.99 36.77
C ALA A 302 -31.63 4.68 35.72
N ARG A 303 -30.36 4.98 36.02
CA ARG A 303 -29.21 4.60 35.16
C ARG A 303 -29.01 3.08 35.11
N ALA A 304 -29.09 2.40 36.25
CA ALA A 304 -28.92 0.96 36.32
C ALA A 304 -30.00 0.21 35.52
N GLU A 305 -31.25 0.65 35.64
CA GLU A 305 -32.38 0.11 34.85
C GLU A 305 -32.19 0.37 33.35
N ALA A 306 -31.78 1.58 32.95
CA ALA A 306 -31.53 1.91 31.56
C ALA A 306 -30.41 1.06 30.96
N GLU A 307 -29.33 0.82 31.71
CA GLU A 307 -28.26 -0.08 31.28
C GLU A 307 -28.72 -1.54 31.16
N TRP A 308 -29.55 -2.01 32.09
CA TRP A 308 -30.13 -3.34 32.04
C TRP A 308 -31.00 -3.52 30.79
N LYS A 309 -31.92 -2.57 30.54
CA LYS A 309 -32.77 -2.58 29.33
C LYS A 309 -31.96 -2.48 28.05
N PHE A 310 -30.88 -1.68 28.03
CA PHE A 310 -30.00 -1.62 26.87
C PHE A 310 -29.33 -2.98 26.59
N ARG A 311 -28.84 -3.67 27.63
CA ARG A 311 -28.26 -5.03 27.48
C ARG A 311 -29.30 -6.02 26.96
N GLU A 312 -30.53 -5.95 27.44
CA GLU A 312 -31.63 -6.80 26.98
C GLU A 312 -31.99 -6.52 25.51
N LEU A 313 -32.11 -5.24 25.14
CA LEU A 313 -32.34 -4.80 23.77
C LEU A 313 -31.22 -5.27 22.82
N MET A 314 -29.95 -5.23 23.25
CA MET A 314 -28.83 -5.77 22.49
C MET A 314 -28.94 -7.29 22.28
N LYS A 315 -29.33 -8.06 23.32
CA LYS A 315 -29.60 -9.50 23.18
C LYS A 315 -30.72 -9.77 22.16
N HIS A 316 -31.80 -8.99 22.19
CA HIS A 316 -32.88 -9.11 21.21
C HIS A 316 -32.44 -8.75 19.79
N LYS A 317 -31.69 -7.66 19.60
CA LYS A 317 -31.11 -7.27 18.30
C LYS A 317 -30.21 -8.38 17.75
N GLU A 318 -29.37 -8.99 18.58
CA GLU A 318 -28.51 -10.11 18.18
C GLU A 318 -29.30 -11.36 17.79
N ALA A 319 -30.31 -11.73 18.58
CA ALA A 319 -31.20 -12.86 18.29
C ALA A 319 -31.95 -12.64 16.96
N ARG A 320 -32.46 -11.43 16.72
CA ARG A 320 -33.13 -11.05 15.47
C ARG A 320 -32.18 -11.16 14.28
N ARG A 321 -30.98 -10.58 14.38
CA ARG A 321 -29.95 -10.66 13.34
C ARG A 321 -29.53 -12.11 13.06
N ARG A 322 -29.44 -12.96 14.08
CA ARG A 322 -29.15 -14.39 13.94
C ARG A 322 -30.28 -15.09 13.16
N LYS A 323 -31.53 -14.78 13.48
CA LYS A 323 -32.72 -15.29 12.77
C LYS A 323 -32.76 -14.82 11.32
N GLU A 324 -32.52 -13.54 11.05
CA GLU A 324 -32.43 -12.98 9.70
C GLU A 324 -31.34 -13.67 8.87
N ARG A 325 -30.14 -13.86 9.43
CA ARG A 325 -29.06 -14.61 8.76
C ARG A 325 -29.44 -16.05 8.49
N TRP A 326 -30.15 -16.71 9.41
CA TRP A 326 -30.63 -18.08 9.21
C TRP A 326 -31.65 -18.14 8.07
N ILE A 327 -32.54 -17.14 7.96
CA ILE A 327 -33.50 -17.02 6.84
C ILE A 327 -32.76 -16.77 5.52
N GLN A 328 -31.84 -15.79 5.47
CA GLN A 328 -31.06 -15.47 4.26
C GLN A 328 -30.22 -16.65 3.74
N ARG A 329 -29.83 -17.58 4.63
CA ARG A 329 -29.14 -18.83 4.25
C ARG A 329 -30.08 -19.94 3.77
N GLY A 330 -31.38 -19.68 3.63
CA GLY A 330 -32.39 -20.66 3.24
C GLY A 330 -32.84 -21.59 4.38
N GLY A 331 -32.62 -21.23 5.64
CA GLY A 331 -33.00 -22.06 6.79
C GLY A 331 -34.50 -22.33 6.87
N ARG A 332 -35.33 -21.32 6.55
CA ARG A 332 -36.80 -21.42 6.53
C ARG A 332 -37.27 -22.46 5.50
N GLU A 333 -36.73 -22.41 4.29
CA GLU A 333 -37.04 -23.34 3.20
C GLU A 333 -36.64 -24.77 3.57
N ARG A 334 -35.45 -24.96 4.15
CA ARG A 334 -35.00 -26.27 4.63
C ARG A 334 -35.90 -26.84 5.73
N LEU A 335 -36.38 -26.00 6.65
CA LEU A 335 -37.30 -26.41 7.70
C LEU A 335 -38.65 -26.84 7.12
N LEU A 336 -39.20 -26.06 6.19
CA LEU A 336 -40.45 -26.38 5.48
C LEU A 336 -40.32 -27.70 4.70
N ALA A 337 -39.21 -27.89 3.97
CA ALA A 337 -38.93 -29.13 3.26
C ALA A 337 -38.80 -30.34 4.21
N ARG A 338 -38.19 -30.16 5.39
CA ARG A 338 -38.11 -31.22 6.42
C ARG A 338 -39.48 -31.58 6.97
N ASN A 339 -40.33 -30.58 7.24
CA ASN A 339 -41.69 -30.80 7.72
C ASN A 339 -42.54 -31.53 6.66
N ALA A 340 -42.48 -31.10 5.40
CA ALA A 340 -43.15 -31.79 4.29
C ALA A 340 -42.71 -33.27 4.17
N LYS A 341 -41.41 -33.56 4.33
CA LYS A 341 -40.90 -34.94 4.35
C LYS A 341 -41.44 -35.76 5.52
N LYS A 342 -41.57 -35.18 6.72
CA LYS A 342 -42.14 -35.86 7.90
C LYS A 342 -43.62 -36.19 7.67
N VAL A 343 -44.41 -35.23 7.20
CA VAL A 343 -45.83 -35.43 6.88
C VAL A 343 -46.00 -36.54 5.85
N ARG A 344 -45.18 -36.54 4.78
CA ARG A 344 -45.19 -37.60 3.77
C ARG A 344 -44.87 -38.99 4.34
N LYS A 345 -43.90 -39.09 5.26
CA LYS A 345 -43.56 -40.35 5.92
C LYS A 345 -44.68 -40.85 6.83
N ALA A 346 -45.27 -39.95 7.62
CA ALA A 346 -46.39 -40.28 8.51
C ALA A 346 -47.59 -40.79 7.69
N ARG A 347 -47.91 -40.13 6.57
CA ARG A 347 -48.95 -40.58 5.64
C ARG A 347 -48.67 -41.97 5.08
N LYS A 348 -47.46 -42.23 4.58
CA LYS A 348 -47.07 -43.56 4.07
C LYS A 348 -47.13 -44.65 5.14
N LEU A 349 -46.84 -44.32 6.39
CA LEU A 349 -46.92 -45.25 7.51
C LEU A 349 -48.39 -45.56 7.82
N ALA A 350 -49.25 -44.54 7.88
CA ALA A 350 -50.69 -44.72 8.04
C ALA A 350 -51.30 -45.57 6.91
N GLU A 351 -50.92 -45.31 5.65
CA GLU A 351 -51.33 -46.13 4.50
C GLU A 351 -50.85 -47.58 4.62
N LYS A 352 -49.63 -47.82 5.12
CA LYS A 352 -49.12 -49.17 5.36
C LYS A 352 -49.85 -49.88 6.49
N LEU A 353 -50.13 -49.19 7.60
CA LEU A 353 -50.89 -49.76 8.72
C LEU A 353 -52.33 -50.08 8.31
N ALA A 354 -52.96 -49.22 7.52
CA ALA A 354 -54.31 -49.47 6.99
C ALA A 354 -54.37 -50.68 6.06
N ARG A 355 -53.27 -50.97 5.34
CA ARG A 355 -53.14 -52.16 4.48
C ARG A 355 -52.63 -53.40 5.22
N LEU A 356 -52.31 -53.28 6.51
CA LEU A 356 -51.73 -54.36 7.27
C LEU A 356 -52.85 -55.25 7.78
N GLU A 357 -53.21 -56.23 6.96
CA GLU A 357 -54.10 -57.31 7.35
C GLU A 357 -53.28 -58.35 8.12
N LEU A 358 -53.74 -58.73 9.31
CA LEU A 358 -53.13 -59.79 10.10
C LEU A 358 -53.52 -61.13 9.46
N GLU A 359 -52.54 -61.87 8.96
CA GLU A 359 -52.77 -63.26 8.55
C GLU A 359 -53.17 -64.09 9.79
N PRO A 360 -54.22 -64.92 9.71
CA PRO A 360 -54.70 -65.68 10.85
C PRO A 360 -53.64 -66.71 11.27
N ALA A 361 -53.05 -66.51 12.45
CA ALA A 361 -52.13 -67.45 13.07
C ALA A 361 -52.90 -68.51 13.89
N PRO A 362 -52.37 -69.74 14.07
CA PRO A 362 -53.09 -70.85 14.72
C PRO A 362 -53.51 -70.59 16.19
N ASN A 363 -52.95 -69.56 16.84
CA ASN A 363 -53.30 -69.16 18.22
C ASN A 363 -54.09 -67.85 18.31
N GLN A 364 -54.57 -67.29 17.18
CA GLN A 364 -55.41 -66.08 17.19
C GLN A 364 -56.89 -66.46 17.32
N TYR A 365 -57.47 -66.20 18.50
CA TYR A 365 -58.91 -66.28 18.73
C TYR A 365 -59.57 -64.96 18.34
N ILE A 366 -60.33 -64.96 17.24
CA ILE A 366 -61.17 -63.82 16.83
C ILE A 366 -62.53 -64.05 17.47
N PRO A 367 -62.99 -63.17 18.40
CA PRO A 367 -64.29 -63.34 19.01
C PRO A 367 -65.38 -63.23 17.92
N PRO A 368 -66.40 -64.11 17.94
CA PRO A 368 -67.49 -64.03 16.98
C PRO A 368 -68.20 -62.67 17.11
N PRO A 369 -68.68 -62.10 16.00
CA PRO A 369 -69.40 -60.85 16.04
C PRO A 369 -70.58 -60.96 17.01
N PRO A 370 -70.84 -59.92 17.84
CA PRO A 370 -71.98 -59.94 18.75
C PRO A 370 -73.25 -60.18 17.92
N PRO A 371 -74.20 -61.02 18.41
CA PRO A 371 -75.42 -61.31 17.69
C PRO A 371 -76.12 -59.99 17.34
N ALA A 372 -76.50 -59.84 16.08
CA ALA A 372 -77.23 -58.68 15.59
C ALA A 372 -78.45 -58.45 16.49
N ALA A 373 -78.56 -57.25 17.06
CA ALA A 373 -79.74 -56.87 17.82
C ALA A 373 -80.99 -57.12 16.94
N PRO A 374 -82.04 -57.76 17.47
CA PRO A 374 -83.23 -58.06 16.69
C PRO A 374 -83.79 -56.77 16.10
N SER A 375 -83.97 -56.76 14.78
CA SER A 375 -84.60 -55.69 14.04
C SER A 375 -85.99 -55.42 14.60
N THR A 376 -86.19 -54.21 15.10
CA THR A 376 -87.47 -53.69 15.59
C THR A 376 -88.43 -53.44 14.42
N GLN A 377 -88.91 -54.50 13.75
CA GLN A 377 -89.84 -54.37 12.61
C GLN A 377 -91.11 -55.22 12.67
N ASP A 378 -91.36 -55.99 13.73
CA ASP A 378 -92.64 -56.72 13.88
C ASP A 378 -93.43 -56.31 15.13
N LEU A 379 -93.84 -55.04 15.17
CA LEU A 379 -94.96 -54.57 16.01
C LEU A 379 -95.87 -53.67 15.17
N SER A 380 -96.63 -54.32 14.28
CA SER A 380 -97.86 -53.75 13.71
C SER A 380 -98.84 -54.88 13.38
N ILE A 381 -99.68 -55.23 14.36
CA ILE A 381 -101.17 -55.24 14.37
C ILE A 381 -101.62 -56.00 15.62
#